data_AF-A0A2N5GB15-F1
#
_entry.id   AF-A0A2N5GB15-F1
#
_cell.length_a   1.000
_cell.length_b   1.000
_cell.length_c   1.000
_cell.angle_alpha   90.00
_cell.angle_beta   90.00
_cell.angle_gamma   90.00
#
_symmetry.space_group_name_H-M   'P 1'
#
loop_
_entity.id
_entity.type
_entity.pdbx_description
1 polymer ?
#
loop_
_entity_poly.entity_id
_entity_poly.type
_entity_poly.pdbx_seq_one_letter_code
_entity_poly.pdbx_strand_id
1 'polypeptide(L)'
;MRLFVSPTLSRIKRMKKHLIKHGFDDIKVTSVNGQKAYRSDFNHPFVAHVMKTAKEVYQHEAVLAPNSAGTGPMYEFGEYLKLPIVSTGVGWVESKAHAPNESIRLQDFEEGVVHMAHMLAGFAKALQAEQESVGSL
;
A
#
# COMPACT_ATOMS: atom_id res chain seq x y z
N MET A 1 17.27 -1.37 -2.71
CA MET A 1 16.52 -2.15 -3.73
C MET A 1 15.08 -2.27 -3.27
N ARG A 2 14.10 -1.91 -4.12
CA ARG A 2 12.67 -2.05 -3.80
C ARG A 2 12.22 -3.50 -3.90
N LEU A 3 11.28 -3.87 -3.04
CA LEU A 3 10.74 -5.23 -2.93
C LEU A 3 9.33 -5.24 -3.47
N PHE A 4 9.04 -6.22 -4.31
CA PHE A 4 7.68 -6.62 -4.67
C PHE A 4 7.32 -7.85 -3.85
N VAL A 5 6.02 -8.14 -3.71
CA VAL A 5 5.49 -9.27 -2.95
C VAL A 5 6.11 -10.57 -3.50
N SER A 6 7.17 -11.02 -2.85
CA SER A 6 8.00 -12.15 -3.24
C SER A 6 8.74 -12.64 -1.99
N PRO A 7 8.78 -13.97 -1.76
CA PRO A 7 9.43 -14.52 -0.59
C PRO A 7 10.93 -14.51 -0.86
N THR A 8 11.69 -13.65 -0.19
CA THR A 8 12.86 -14.11 0.57
C THR A 8 13.75 -12.96 1.02
N LEU A 9 14.15 -13.05 2.28
CA LEU A 9 15.26 -12.34 2.94
C LEU A 9 16.64 -12.71 2.35
N SER A 10 16.70 -13.40 1.20
CA SER A 10 17.93 -13.95 0.63
C SER A 10 18.70 -12.98 -0.27
N ARG A 11 18.21 -11.75 -0.47
CA ARG A 11 18.78 -10.81 -1.45
C ARG A 11 20.21 -10.35 -1.11
N ILE A 12 20.52 -10.12 0.17
CA ILE A 12 21.90 -9.84 0.60
C ILE A 12 22.80 -11.04 0.32
N LYS A 13 22.32 -12.27 0.57
CA LYS A 13 23.06 -13.50 0.26
C LYS A 13 23.31 -13.65 -1.25
N ARG A 14 22.31 -13.33 -2.08
CA ARG A 14 22.44 -13.34 -3.54
C ARG A 14 23.43 -12.28 -4.03
N MET A 15 23.39 -11.07 -3.46
CA MET A 15 24.31 -9.99 -3.81
C MET A 15 25.75 -10.33 -3.42
N LYS A 16 25.99 -10.83 -2.20
CA LYS A 16 27.31 -11.34 -1.78
C LYS A 16 27.83 -12.42 -2.73
N LYS A 17 27.00 -13.41 -3.07
CA LYS A 17 27.35 -14.46 -4.04
C LYS A 17 27.69 -13.89 -5.42
N HIS A 18 26.95 -12.89 -5.88
CA HIS A 18 27.21 -12.25 -7.17
C HIS A 18 28.56 -11.51 -7.17
N LEU A 19 28.86 -10.71 -6.14
CA LEU A 19 30.13 -9.99 -6.03
C LEU A 19 31.32 -10.96 -6.04
N ILE A 20 31.28 -12.02 -5.23
CA ILE A 20 32.32 -13.06 -5.19
C ILE A 20 32.49 -13.71 -6.58
N LYS A 21 31.38 -14.04 -7.25
CA LYS A 21 31.43 -14.66 -8.60
C LYS A 21 32.17 -13.79 -9.62
N HIS A 22 32.16 -12.47 -9.44
CA HIS A 22 32.77 -11.50 -10.35
C HIS A 22 34.12 -10.96 -9.86
N GLY A 23 34.73 -11.58 -8.84
CA GLY A 23 36.07 -11.20 -8.36
C GLY A 23 36.12 -10.00 -7.42
N PHE A 24 34.98 -9.61 -6.83
CA PHE A 24 34.88 -8.52 -5.85
C PHE A 24 34.73 -9.07 -4.43
N ASP A 25 35.66 -9.92 -4.00
CA ASP A 25 35.65 -10.56 -2.68
C ASP A 25 36.13 -9.63 -1.54
N ASP A 26 36.76 -8.52 -1.88
CA ASP A 26 37.17 -7.44 -0.98
C ASP A 26 36.01 -6.53 -0.52
N ILE A 27 34.87 -6.53 -1.23
CA ILE A 27 33.72 -5.70 -0.90
C ILE A 27 32.89 -6.29 0.26
N LYS A 28 32.81 -5.55 1.38
CA LYS A 28 31.96 -5.91 2.52
C LYS A 28 30.52 -5.42 2.36
N VAL A 29 29.57 -6.36 2.29
CA VAL A 29 28.13 -6.05 2.25
C VAL A 29 27.49 -6.22 3.63
N THR A 30 26.90 -5.14 4.14
CA THR A 30 26.07 -5.11 5.36
C THR A 30 24.61 -4.80 5.03
N SER A 31 23.68 -5.42 5.75
CA SER A 31 22.27 -5.05 5.71
C SER A 31 22.04 -3.97 6.74
N VAL A 32 21.50 -2.81 6.32
CA VAL A 32 21.13 -1.74 7.24
C VAL A 32 19.66 -1.90 7.62
N ASN A 33 18.75 -1.75 6.65
CA ASN A 33 17.31 -1.89 6.87
C ASN A 33 16.67 -2.81 5.81
N GLY A 34 15.52 -3.38 6.16
CA GLY A 34 14.69 -4.17 5.26
C GLY A 34 13.23 -4.14 5.69
N GLN A 35 12.33 -4.13 4.73
CA GLN A 35 10.88 -4.12 4.94
C GLN A 35 10.25 -5.12 3.97
N LYS A 36 9.28 -5.90 4.42
CA LYS A 36 8.60 -6.84 3.54
C LYS A 36 7.56 -6.11 2.70
N ALA A 37 7.39 -6.55 1.45
CA ALA A 37 6.32 -6.05 0.60
C ALA A 37 4.99 -6.67 1.00
N TYR A 38 3.91 -5.92 0.84
CA TYR A 38 2.56 -6.36 1.17
C TYR A 38 1.55 -5.77 0.18
N ARG A 39 0.48 -6.52 -0.09
CA ARG A 39 -0.73 -6.04 -0.73
C ARG A 39 -1.92 -6.81 -0.17
N SER A 40 -3.06 -6.14 -0.10
CA SER A 40 -4.33 -6.74 0.28
C SER A 40 -4.93 -7.55 -0.88
N ASP A 41 -5.91 -8.40 -0.59
CA ASP A 41 -6.77 -8.99 -1.62
C ASP A 41 -7.65 -7.91 -2.26
N PHE A 42 -7.59 -7.78 -3.58
CA PHE A 42 -8.39 -6.81 -4.33
C PHE A 42 -9.87 -7.15 -4.36
N ASN A 43 -10.22 -8.42 -4.15
CA ASN A 43 -11.61 -8.87 -4.14
C ASN A 43 -12.30 -8.62 -2.79
N HIS A 44 -11.57 -8.16 -1.77
CA HIS A 44 -12.15 -7.90 -0.47
C HIS A 44 -13.23 -6.79 -0.58
N PRO A 45 -14.44 -6.95 -0.02
CA PRO A 45 -15.54 -5.98 -0.17
C PRO A 45 -15.19 -4.54 0.25
N PHE A 46 -14.34 -4.40 1.27
CA PHE A 46 -13.77 -3.10 1.66
C PHE A 46 -13.07 -2.35 0.51
N VAL A 47 -12.33 -3.03 -0.39
CA VAL A 47 -11.68 -2.38 -1.54
C VAL A 47 -12.73 -1.78 -2.48
N ALA A 48 -13.79 -2.54 -2.78
CA ALA A 48 -14.88 -2.05 -3.61
C ALA A 48 -15.61 -0.86 -2.96
N HIS A 49 -15.77 -0.86 -1.64
CA HIS A 49 -16.32 0.26 -0.89
C HIS A 49 -15.46 1.52 -1.02
N VAL A 50 -14.14 1.42 -0.85
CA VAL A 50 -13.21 2.56 -1.04
C VAL A 50 -13.29 3.13 -2.46
N MET A 51 -13.29 2.26 -3.48
CA MET A 51 -13.39 2.68 -4.87
C MET A 51 -14.72 3.40 -5.16
N LYS A 52 -15.82 2.89 -4.61
CA LYS A 52 -17.14 3.49 -4.75
C LYS A 52 -17.20 4.88 -4.10
N THR A 53 -16.75 5.01 -2.85
CA THR A 53 -16.79 6.31 -2.15
C THR A 53 -15.82 7.31 -2.76
N ALA A 54 -14.71 6.87 -3.33
CA ALA A 54 -13.82 7.73 -4.11
C ALA A 54 -14.54 8.27 -5.36
N LYS A 55 -15.22 7.40 -6.12
CA LYS A 55 -15.98 7.81 -7.30
C LYS A 55 -17.10 8.81 -6.95
N GLU A 56 -17.80 8.59 -5.85
CA GLU A 56 -18.87 9.49 -5.39
C GLU A 56 -18.35 10.87 -4.98
N VAL A 57 -17.16 10.97 -4.38
CA VAL A 57 -16.63 12.26 -3.92
C VAL A 57 -15.89 12.99 -5.02
N TYR A 58 -15.00 12.30 -5.74
CA TYR A 58 -14.16 12.91 -6.77
C TYR A 58 -14.84 12.99 -8.15
N GLN A 59 -16.03 12.39 -8.32
CA GLN A 59 -16.80 12.38 -9.57
C GLN A 59 -16.03 11.79 -10.77
N HIS A 60 -15.05 10.93 -10.50
CA HIS A 60 -14.19 10.27 -11.49
C HIS A 60 -13.94 8.82 -11.09
N GLU A 61 -13.64 7.97 -12.07
CA GLU A 61 -13.22 6.60 -11.77
C GLU A 61 -11.88 6.59 -11.02
N ALA A 62 -11.86 5.93 -9.87
CA ALA A 62 -10.64 5.77 -9.09
C ALA A 62 -9.69 4.77 -9.78
N VAL A 63 -8.38 5.02 -9.67
CA VAL A 63 -7.35 4.11 -10.17
C VAL A 63 -6.87 3.22 -9.04
N LEU A 64 -7.08 1.90 -9.16
CA LEU A 64 -6.56 0.93 -8.20
C LEU A 64 -5.14 0.50 -8.58
N ALA A 65 -4.15 1.05 -7.87
CA ALA A 65 -2.76 0.63 -8.02
C ALA A 65 -2.44 -0.56 -7.10
N PRO A 66 -1.86 -1.67 -7.59
CA PRO A 66 -1.60 -2.84 -6.77
C PRO A 66 -0.64 -2.62 -5.60
N ASN A 67 0.31 -1.70 -5.75
CA ASN A 67 1.28 -1.30 -4.72
C ASN A 67 1.70 0.15 -4.97
N SER A 68 2.00 0.88 -3.90
CA SER A 68 2.74 2.14 -4.01
C SER A 68 4.22 1.87 -4.30
N ALA A 69 4.87 2.84 -4.94
CA ALA A 69 6.32 2.86 -5.12
C ALA A 69 7.05 3.03 -3.76
N GLY A 70 6.38 3.62 -2.77
CA GLY A 70 6.91 3.79 -1.41
C GLY A 70 7.11 2.48 -0.66
N THR A 71 7.64 2.58 0.56
CA THR A 71 7.73 1.47 1.50
C THR A 71 7.07 1.89 2.81
N GLY A 72 6.39 0.97 3.47
CA GLY A 72 5.72 1.22 4.74
C GLY A 72 5.42 -0.08 5.48
N PRO A 73 4.95 -0.01 6.73
CA PRO A 73 4.80 -1.16 7.62
C PRO A 73 3.55 -2.01 7.33
N MET A 74 3.05 -1.98 6.10
CA MET A 74 1.78 -2.66 5.75
C MET A 74 1.86 -4.17 5.95
N TYR A 75 3.05 -4.76 5.77
CA TYR A 75 3.23 -6.20 5.99
C TYR A 75 2.95 -6.56 7.44
N GLU A 76 3.49 -5.81 8.39
CA GLU A 76 3.32 -6.04 9.81
C GLU A 76 1.83 -5.96 10.18
N PHE A 77 1.14 -4.88 9.81
CA PHE A 77 -0.30 -4.76 10.08
C PHE A 77 -1.14 -5.84 9.41
N GLY A 78 -0.89 -6.12 8.13
CA GLY A 78 -1.66 -7.10 7.37
C GLY A 78 -1.47 -8.53 7.88
N GLU A 79 -0.25 -8.88 8.27
CA GLU A 79 0.03 -10.19 8.85
C GLU A 79 -0.58 -10.38 10.23
N TYR A 80 -0.57 -9.37 11.10
CA TYR A 80 -1.04 -9.52 12.48
C TYR A 80 -2.55 -9.28 12.62
N LEU A 81 -3.10 -8.29 11.91
CA LEU A 81 -4.52 -7.94 12.03
C LEU A 81 -5.41 -8.73 11.08
N LYS A 82 -4.85 -9.28 9.98
CA LYS A 82 -5.61 -9.99 8.94
C LYS A 82 -6.78 -9.18 8.37
N LEU A 83 -6.63 -7.86 8.32
CA LEU A 83 -7.60 -6.93 7.76
C LEU A 83 -7.14 -6.39 6.40
N PRO A 84 -8.05 -6.02 5.49
CA PRO A 84 -7.69 -5.35 4.25
C PRO A 84 -7.10 -3.97 4.54
N ILE A 85 -5.99 -3.66 3.89
CA ILE A 85 -5.32 -2.35 3.94
C ILE A 85 -5.43 -1.70 2.56
N VAL A 86 -5.98 -0.49 2.52
CA VAL A 86 -6.07 0.36 1.32
C VAL A 86 -5.51 1.73 1.65
N SER A 87 -4.71 2.31 0.76
CA SER A 87 -4.19 3.67 0.91
C SER A 87 -4.97 4.63 0.00
N THR A 88 -5.38 5.75 0.58
CA THR A 88 -5.96 6.91 -0.09
C THR A 88 -5.33 8.17 0.51
N GLY A 89 -5.43 9.31 -0.17
CA GLY A 89 -4.82 10.55 0.30
C GLY A 89 -5.08 11.73 -0.62
N VAL A 90 -4.40 12.84 -0.33
CA VAL A 90 -4.63 14.16 -0.95
C VAL A 90 -3.43 14.63 -1.79
N GLY A 91 -2.55 13.69 -2.14
CA GLY A 91 -1.38 13.97 -2.96
C GLY A 91 -1.76 14.09 -4.44
N TRP A 92 -1.11 15.01 -5.14
CA TRP A 92 -1.24 15.20 -6.57
C TRP A 92 0.12 15.06 -7.26
N VAL A 93 0.13 15.06 -8.60
CA VAL A 93 1.34 14.78 -9.40
C VAL A 93 2.54 15.69 -9.07
N GLU A 94 2.29 16.95 -8.68
CA GLU A 94 3.35 17.89 -8.24
C GLU A 94 3.37 18.11 -6.71
N SER A 95 2.84 17.18 -5.93
CA SER A 95 2.91 17.31 -4.46
C SER A 95 4.34 17.38 -3.95
N LYS A 96 5.32 16.89 -4.71
CA LYS A 96 6.75 16.95 -4.35
C LYS A 96 7.06 16.35 -2.97
N ALA A 97 6.40 15.24 -2.65
CA ALA A 97 6.68 14.49 -1.42
C ALA A 97 8.19 14.21 -1.31
N HIS A 98 8.81 14.61 -0.19
CA HIS A 98 10.26 14.53 0.06
C HIS A 98 11.12 15.46 -0.82
N ALA A 99 10.58 16.53 -1.39
CA ALA A 99 11.31 17.53 -2.15
C ALA A 99 10.95 18.97 -1.72
N PRO A 100 11.78 19.98 -2.04
CA PRO A 100 11.46 21.37 -1.71
C PRO A 100 10.14 21.83 -2.30
N ASN A 101 9.42 22.70 -1.58
CA ASN A 101 8.09 23.19 -1.93
C ASN A 101 7.05 22.06 -2.06
N GLU A 102 7.11 21.07 -1.16
CA GLU A 102 6.06 20.08 -0.97
C GLU A 102 4.71 20.75 -0.68
N SER A 103 3.64 20.32 -1.34
CA SER A 103 2.33 20.97 -1.23
C SER A 103 1.16 20.05 -1.56
N ILE A 104 -0.02 20.46 -1.11
CA ILE A 104 -1.32 19.88 -1.46
C ILE A 104 -2.23 21.00 -1.97
N ARG A 105 -3.24 20.67 -2.77
CA ARG A 105 -4.26 21.65 -3.18
C ARG A 105 -5.34 21.71 -2.10
N LEU A 106 -5.90 22.90 -1.87
CA LEU A 106 -7.00 23.06 -0.90
C LEU A 106 -8.20 22.18 -1.27
N GLN A 107 -8.53 22.11 -2.56
CA GLN A 107 -9.60 21.24 -3.05
C GLN A 107 -9.32 19.75 -2.77
N ASP A 108 -8.11 19.26 -3.05
CA ASP A 108 -7.73 17.87 -2.77
C ASP A 108 -7.85 17.55 -1.27
N PHE A 109 -7.52 18.53 -0.40
CA PHE A 109 -7.68 18.41 1.05
C PHE A 109 -9.16 18.33 1.45
N GLU A 110 -9.99 19.24 0.98
CA GLU A 110 -11.43 19.29 1.28
C GLU A 110 -12.14 18.03 0.80
N GLU A 111 -11.93 17.64 -0.46
CA GLU A 111 -12.50 16.42 -1.03
C GLU A 111 -11.95 15.17 -0.33
N GLY A 112 -10.67 15.16 0.04
CA GLY A 112 -10.07 14.10 0.86
C GLY A 112 -10.77 13.89 2.19
N VAL A 113 -11.13 14.97 2.89
CA VAL A 113 -11.89 14.90 4.14
C VAL A 113 -13.28 14.30 3.90
N VAL A 114 -13.97 14.72 2.84
CA VAL A 114 -15.29 14.18 2.48
C VAL A 114 -15.19 12.70 2.10
N HIS A 115 -14.17 12.30 1.34
CA HIS A 115 -13.91 10.90 0.99
C HIS A 115 -13.67 10.03 2.23
N MET A 116 -12.86 10.51 3.18
CA MET A 116 -12.66 9.83 4.46
C MET A 116 -13.98 9.66 5.23
N ALA A 117 -14.83 10.68 5.26
CA ALA A 117 -16.14 10.60 5.91
C ALA A 117 -17.06 9.56 5.23
N HIS A 118 -17.14 9.54 3.91
CA HIS A 118 -17.92 8.53 3.16
C HIS A 118 -17.39 7.12 3.40
N MET A 119 -16.06 6.94 3.37
CA MET A 119 -15.42 5.65 3.62
C MET A 119 -15.76 5.14 5.02
N LEU A 120 -15.67 5.99 6.05
CA LEU A 120 -15.98 5.63 7.44
C LEU A 120 -17.47 5.35 7.65
N ALA A 121 -18.36 6.13 7.02
CA ALA A 121 -19.81 5.95 7.15
C ALA A 121 -20.30 4.57 6.70
N GLY A 122 -19.66 3.98 5.67
CA GLY A 122 -19.97 2.62 5.20
C GLY A 122 -19.07 1.51 5.73
N PHE A 123 -18.13 1.82 6.64
CA PHE A 123 -17.06 0.91 7.04
C PHE A 123 -17.57 -0.42 7.63
N ALA A 124 -18.50 -0.36 8.59
CA ALA A 124 -19.02 -1.56 9.24
C ALA A 124 -19.68 -2.53 8.24
N LYS A 125 -20.50 -2.01 7.32
CA LYS A 125 -21.16 -2.80 6.28
C LYS A 125 -20.15 -3.42 5.31
N ALA A 126 -19.12 -2.66 4.95
CA ALA A 126 -18.08 -3.12 4.02
C ALA A 126 -17.19 -4.24 4.58
N LEU A 127 -17.14 -4.41 5.91
CA LEU A 127 -16.46 -5.54 6.55
C LEU A 127 -17.37 -6.77 6.75
N GLN A 128 -18.67 -6.57 6.98
CA GLN A 128 -19.62 -7.66 7.24
C GLN A 128 -19.94 -8.50 6.00
N ALA A 129 -19.79 -7.96 4.79
CA ALA A 129 -20.04 -8.69 3.54
C ALA A 129 -19.14 -9.94 3.36
N GLU A 130 -18.06 -10.07 4.13
CA GLU A 130 -17.23 -11.27 4.19
C GLU A 130 -17.86 -12.37 5.08
N GLN A 131 -18.49 -11.99 6.20
CA GLN A 131 -19.00 -12.93 7.21
C GLN A 131 -20.23 -13.73 6.73
N GLU A 132 -21.07 -13.16 5.87
CA GLU A 132 -22.23 -13.86 5.32
C GLU A 132 -21.84 -14.97 4.33
N SER A 133 -20.66 -14.89 3.72
CA SER A 133 -20.18 -15.89 2.74
C SER A 133 -19.60 -17.17 3.38
N VAL A 134 -19.20 -17.12 4.65
CA VAL A 134 -18.55 -18.24 5.36
C VAL A 134 -19.52 -19.01 6.27
N GLY A 135 -20.67 -18.42 6.62
CA GLY A 135 -21.68 -19.02 7.50
C GLY A 135 -22.72 -19.94 6.84
N SER A 136 -22.52 -20.33 5.57
CA SER A 136 -23.50 -21.10 4.78
C SER A 136 -22.99 -22.47 4.29
N LEU A 137 -22.08 -23.11 5.03
CA LEU A 137 -21.66 -24.51 4.81
C LEU A 137 -22.04 -25.41 5.99
#